data_AF-A0A0D2RAR5-F1
#
_entry.id   AF-A0A0D2RAR5-F1
#
_cell.length_a   1.000
_cell.length_b   1.000
_cell.length_c   1.000
_cell.angle_alpha   90.00
_cell.angle_beta   90.00
_cell.angle_gamma   90.00
#
_symmetry.space_group_name_H-M   'P 1'
#
loop_
_entity.id
_entity.type
_entity.pdbx_description
1 polymer ?
#
loop_
_entity_poly.entity_id
_entity_poly.type
_entity_poly.pdbx_seq_one_letter_code
_entity_poly.pdbx_strand_id
1 'polypeptide(L)'
;MFSPNFSQMDWSISWDESYLNAYKEVFRALCLIPILHYVIAFMVIWVVFLYNFLEFHFFQDFFSGFRGAPVALTFHPTSHIYHGVVSKCKILHGRYLATPWLSSPHFQTTFLNFFGNPPAFSYRRQLFHASDGGTIALDWLTSSDISRGAFEVNHTISKEDTTPLVVVIPGLTSDSTSSYIKHLAFGLAKHGWNVVVSNHRGLGGVSITSDCFYNAGWTEDARVVIDYLHHQYPKAPLFAIGTSIGANILVKYLGEDREKVPVAGAVAICSPWDLLIGDRFICRRLLQKLYDRALTIGLQGYAKLHEPRYSLLANWEGIRKTVDTYYRRSTSTPYVLNVSVPLLCISALDDPVCTREAIPWDECRANKNIVLATIKHGGHLAFFEGITGSRLWWVRATDEFLGVLHSSSHMHKKKTEITEQKASIESSIDQGPYVNVGEDGMVAAVGSAHAGNKSVEHFTGLGSIQDKTVLGTEQTQQQTEAKSDVAGSGGEVSGECSSLQRIKCFDVIAASKRWLNHLLFRKNGKSVWLLVYIAIITSWPILGSALRIFSRKKKLRNFSAATSHRR
;
A
#
# COMPACT_ATOMS: atom_id res chain seq x y z
N MET A 1 30.25 -77.91 -0.73
CA MET A 1 30.00 -77.65 0.71
C MET A 1 30.58 -76.29 1.05
N PHE A 2 29.81 -75.22 0.87
CA PHE A 2 30.16 -73.84 1.24
C PHE A 2 28.87 -73.07 1.49
N SER A 3 28.69 -72.56 2.71
CA SER A 3 27.57 -71.68 3.09
C SER A 3 28.16 -70.42 3.71
N PRO A 4 27.93 -69.22 3.16
CA PRO A 4 28.20 -67.97 3.86
C PRO A 4 27.07 -67.73 4.87
N ASN A 5 27.41 -67.61 6.16
CA ASN A 5 26.42 -67.31 7.19
C ASN A 5 25.88 -65.87 7.03
N PHE A 6 24.57 -65.75 6.86
CA PHE A 6 23.86 -64.49 7.10
C PHE A 6 23.85 -64.24 8.62
N SER A 7 24.60 -63.23 9.07
CA SER A 7 24.46 -62.63 10.39
C SER A 7 23.82 -61.24 10.27
N GLN A 8 22.88 -60.93 11.16
CA GLN A 8 22.07 -59.72 11.09
C GLN A 8 22.90 -58.45 11.24
N MET A 9 22.68 -57.47 10.36
CA MET A 9 22.97 -56.07 10.65
C MET A 9 21.89 -55.52 11.59
N ASP A 10 22.16 -55.51 12.89
CA ASP A 10 21.31 -54.80 13.86
C ASP A 10 21.47 -53.29 13.69
N TRP A 11 20.42 -52.63 13.19
CA TRP A 11 20.35 -51.16 13.08
C TRP A 11 19.91 -50.52 14.42
N SER A 12 20.57 -50.90 15.51
CA SER A 12 20.35 -50.34 16.85
C SER A 12 21.02 -48.96 16.97
N ILE A 13 20.29 -47.92 16.54
CA ILE A 13 20.70 -46.52 16.72
C ILE A 13 20.77 -46.22 18.22
N SER A 14 21.99 -46.21 18.77
CA SER A 14 22.27 -45.88 20.17
C SER A 14 22.10 -44.39 20.43
N TRP A 15 20.90 -44.01 20.86
CA TRP A 15 20.66 -42.69 21.45
C TRP A 15 21.35 -42.62 22.81
N ASP A 16 22.53 -42.01 22.82
CA ASP A 16 23.40 -41.81 23.99
C ASP A 16 22.60 -41.27 25.21
N GLU A 17 22.59 -42.04 26.30
CA GLU A 17 21.80 -41.77 27.51
C GLU A 17 22.14 -40.43 28.18
N SER A 18 23.34 -39.90 27.95
CA SER A 18 23.78 -38.62 28.52
C SER A 18 22.86 -37.47 28.08
N TYR A 19 22.46 -37.45 26.80
CA TYR A 19 21.50 -36.48 26.26
C TYR A 19 20.12 -36.66 26.87
N LEU A 20 19.66 -37.91 27.03
CA LEU A 20 18.34 -38.19 27.60
C LEU A 20 18.24 -37.69 29.05
N ASN A 21 19.31 -37.80 29.83
CA ASN A 21 19.36 -37.24 31.19
C ASN A 21 19.48 -35.70 31.20
N ALA A 22 20.23 -35.10 30.27
CA ALA A 22 20.25 -33.64 30.12
C ALA A 22 18.85 -33.07 29.81
N TYR A 23 18.08 -33.71 28.91
CA TYR A 23 16.70 -33.29 28.62
C TYR A 23 15.75 -33.49 29.82
N LYS A 24 15.91 -34.55 30.62
CA LYS A 24 15.13 -34.75 31.86
C LYS A 24 15.35 -33.61 32.86
N GLU A 25 16.59 -33.22 33.11
CA GLU A 25 16.89 -32.15 34.09
C GLU A 25 16.49 -30.75 33.57
N VAL A 26 16.59 -30.50 32.26
CA VAL A 26 16.00 -29.28 31.65
C VAL A 26 14.47 -29.28 31.81
N PHE A 27 13.79 -30.39 31.54
CA PHE A 27 12.34 -30.50 31.73
C PHE A 27 11.94 -30.32 33.21
N ARG A 28 12.71 -30.89 34.14
CA ARG A 28 12.52 -30.73 35.58
C ARG A 28 12.69 -29.28 36.03
N ALA A 29 13.72 -28.59 35.54
CA ALA A 29 13.93 -27.16 35.79
C ALA A 29 12.77 -26.31 35.25
N LEU A 30 12.26 -26.64 34.06
CA LEU A 30 11.08 -25.98 33.48
C LEU A 30 9.81 -26.22 34.34
N CYS A 31 9.60 -27.43 34.86
CA CYS A 31 8.47 -27.73 35.76
C CYS A 31 8.55 -27.03 37.12
N LEU A 32 9.73 -26.56 37.55
CA LEU A 32 9.90 -25.77 38.78
C LEU A 32 9.56 -24.28 38.60
N ILE A 33 9.40 -23.79 37.36
CA ILE A 33 9.00 -22.41 37.09
C ILE A 33 7.49 -22.26 37.34
N PRO A 34 7.04 -21.33 38.20
CA PRO A 34 5.61 -21.13 38.47
C PRO A 34 4.82 -20.78 37.20
N ILE A 35 3.66 -21.40 37.01
CA ILE A 35 2.79 -21.29 35.82
C ILE A 35 2.56 -19.82 35.38
N LEU A 36 2.45 -18.90 36.34
CA LEU A 36 2.31 -17.47 36.09
C LEU A 36 3.41 -16.90 35.17
N HIS A 37 4.65 -17.36 35.27
CA HIS A 37 5.74 -16.91 34.38
C HIS A 37 5.54 -17.37 32.94
N TYR A 38 5.01 -18.58 32.72
CA TYR A 38 4.65 -19.06 31.38
C TYR A 38 3.47 -18.27 30.79
N VAL A 39 2.48 -17.91 31.62
CA VAL A 39 1.38 -17.04 31.21
C VAL A 39 1.88 -15.64 30.85
N ILE A 40 2.75 -15.04 31.67
CA ILE A 40 3.36 -13.73 31.38
C ILE A 40 4.22 -13.79 30.11
N ALA A 41 5.08 -14.80 29.96
CA ALA A 41 5.91 -14.97 28.77
C ALA A 41 5.07 -15.17 27.51
N PHE A 42 4.01 -15.98 27.58
CA PHE A 42 3.04 -16.13 26.49
C PHE A 42 2.35 -14.81 26.14
N MET A 43 1.88 -14.06 27.14
CA MET A 43 1.24 -12.75 26.91
C MET A 43 2.22 -11.74 26.29
N VAL A 44 3.47 -11.68 26.73
CA VAL A 44 4.50 -10.82 26.13
C VAL A 44 4.78 -11.23 24.67
N ILE A 45 4.96 -12.53 24.40
CA ILE A 45 5.14 -13.05 23.03
C ILE A 45 3.90 -12.72 22.18
N TRP A 46 2.70 -12.86 22.72
CA TRP A 46 1.44 -12.61 21.99
C TRP A 46 1.21 -11.12 21.72
N VAL A 47 1.55 -10.23 22.65
CA VAL A 47 1.54 -8.77 22.44
C VAL A 47 2.59 -8.36 21.40
N VAL A 48 3.81 -8.90 21.44
CA VAL A 48 4.84 -8.64 20.43
C VAL A 48 4.40 -9.19 19.06
N PHE A 49 3.79 -10.37 19.00
CA PHE A 49 3.20 -10.90 17.78
C PHE A 49 2.10 -9.97 17.26
N LEU A 50 1.15 -9.55 18.10
CA LEU A 50 0.02 -8.71 17.73
C LEU A 50 0.47 -7.32 17.24
N TYR A 51 1.47 -6.73 17.89
CA TYR A 51 2.09 -5.46 17.49
C TYR A 51 2.65 -5.52 16.06
N ASN A 52 3.42 -6.57 15.75
CA ASN A 52 3.98 -6.77 14.41
C ASN A 52 2.93 -7.21 13.38
N PHE A 53 1.95 -8.04 13.79
CA PHE A 53 0.92 -8.58 12.91
C PHE A 53 -0.07 -7.51 12.44
N LEU A 54 -0.44 -6.56 13.32
CA LEU A 54 -1.30 -5.41 13.00
C LEU A 54 -0.51 -4.17 12.54
N GLU A 55 0.80 -4.30 12.30
CA GLU A 55 1.70 -3.23 11.83
C GLU A 55 1.60 -1.94 12.66
N PHE A 56 1.57 -2.09 13.98
CA PHE A 56 1.57 -0.97 14.91
C PHE A 56 2.90 -0.19 14.85
N HIS A 57 2.79 1.14 14.90
CA HIS A 57 3.92 2.07 14.94
C HIS A 57 3.94 2.95 16.21
N PHE A 58 3.06 2.73 17.20
CA PHE A 58 2.97 3.54 18.42
C PHE A 58 4.32 3.76 19.12
N PHE A 59 5.11 2.70 19.36
CA PHE A 59 6.38 2.84 20.07
C PHE A 59 7.44 3.54 19.23
N GLN A 60 7.44 3.34 17.91
CA GLN A 60 8.31 4.08 16.99
C GLN A 60 8.02 5.59 17.08
N ASP A 61 6.75 5.96 17.04
CA ASP A 61 6.33 7.36 17.06
C ASP A 61 6.58 7.98 18.45
N PHE A 62 6.32 7.23 19.54
CA PHE A 62 6.69 7.59 20.91
C PHE A 62 8.19 7.87 21.06
N PHE A 63 9.07 6.97 20.61
CA PHE A 63 10.52 7.17 20.66
C PHE A 63 11.00 8.28 19.69
N SER A 64 10.22 8.61 18.66
CA SER A 64 10.45 9.82 17.82
C SER A 64 10.03 11.13 18.50
N GLY A 65 9.37 11.07 19.66
CA GLY A 65 8.76 12.22 20.33
C GLY A 65 7.50 12.73 19.62
N PHE A 66 6.73 11.84 19.00
CA PHE A 66 5.54 12.13 18.17
C PHE A 66 5.77 13.22 17.10
N ARG A 67 6.97 13.28 16.52
CA ARG A 67 7.33 14.29 15.50
C ARG A 67 6.80 13.96 14.10
N GLY A 68 6.20 12.79 13.90
CA GLY A 68 5.74 12.28 12.61
C GLY A 68 6.88 11.88 11.66
N ALA A 69 6.51 11.56 10.42
CA ALA A 69 7.43 11.33 9.30
C ALA A 69 7.33 12.50 8.29
N PRO A 70 8.44 12.93 7.66
CA PRO A 70 8.37 13.86 6.54
C PRO A 70 7.66 13.22 5.34
N VAL A 71 7.02 14.03 4.52
CA VAL A 71 6.52 13.60 3.21
C VAL A 71 7.71 13.42 2.26
N ALA A 72 7.75 12.31 1.52
CA ALA A 72 8.75 12.07 0.48
C ALA A 72 8.17 12.40 -0.89
N LEU A 73 8.76 13.38 -1.58
CA LEU A 73 8.33 13.85 -2.90
C LEU A 73 9.21 13.25 -4.01
N THR A 74 8.59 12.68 -5.05
CA THR A 74 9.22 12.22 -6.29
C THR A 74 8.63 12.97 -7.48
N PHE A 75 9.50 13.58 -8.28
CA PHE A 75 9.15 14.46 -9.40
C PHE A 75 10.34 14.59 -10.36
N HIS A 76 10.11 15.06 -11.58
CA HIS A 76 11.19 15.39 -12.51
C HIS A 76 11.99 16.63 -12.03
N PRO A 77 13.34 16.64 -12.02
CA PRO A 77 14.12 17.77 -11.48
C PRO A 77 13.81 19.14 -12.10
N THR A 78 13.40 19.18 -13.37
CA THR A 78 12.92 20.40 -14.07
C THR A 78 11.39 20.48 -14.20
N SER A 79 10.65 19.88 -13.27
CA SER A 79 9.18 20.00 -13.19
C SER A 79 8.79 21.43 -12.82
N HIS A 80 8.11 22.11 -13.75
CA HIS A 80 7.56 23.44 -13.50
C HIS A 80 6.38 23.38 -12.51
N ILE A 81 5.67 22.24 -12.42
CA ILE A 81 4.62 22.01 -11.41
C ILE A 81 5.22 21.88 -10.01
N TYR A 82 6.36 21.19 -9.86
CA TYR A 82 7.07 21.19 -8.58
C TYR A 82 7.54 22.60 -8.20
N HIS A 83 8.35 23.24 -9.05
CA HIS A 83 8.97 24.53 -8.71
C HIS A 83 7.97 25.69 -8.61
N GLY A 84 6.90 25.66 -9.41
CA GLY A 84 5.89 26.72 -9.48
C GLY A 84 4.71 26.56 -8.52
N VAL A 85 4.39 25.33 -8.08
CA VAL A 85 3.19 25.02 -7.27
C VAL A 85 3.56 24.26 -6.00
N VAL A 86 4.10 23.04 -6.12
CA VAL A 86 4.31 22.18 -4.93
C VAL A 86 5.33 22.78 -3.96
N SER A 87 6.35 23.47 -4.45
CA SER A 87 7.35 24.24 -3.66
C SER A 87 6.73 25.22 -2.65
N LYS A 88 5.53 25.73 -2.93
CA LYS A 88 4.78 26.68 -2.08
C LYS A 88 3.82 25.98 -1.12
N CYS A 89 3.57 24.69 -1.33
CA CYS A 89 2.67 23.87 -0.50
C CYS A 89 3.39 23.43 0.78
N LYS A 90 3.02 24.04 1.91
CA LYS A 90 3.65 23.85 3.22
C LYS A 90 3.29 22.51 3.85
N ILE A 91 2.13 21.96 3.54
CA ILE A 91 1.66 20.66 4.03
C ILE A 91 2.46 19.54 3.33
N LEU A 92 2.68 19.67 2.02
CA LEU A 92 3.47 18.72 1.22
C LEU A 92 4.98 18.74 1.54
N HIS A 93 5.51 19.83 2.07
CA HIS A 93 6.87 19.92 2.64
C HIS A 93 6.91 19.67 4.16
N GLY A 94 5.77 19.34 4.76
CA GLY A 94 5.62 19.17 6.20
C GLY A 94 5.91 17.75 6.68
N ARG A 95 5.37 17.46 7.86
CA ARG A 95 5.41 16.14 8.50
C ARG A 95 4.00 15.64 8.75
N TYR A 96 3.74 14.38 8.42
CA TYR A 96 2.51 13.68 8.79
C TYR A 96 2.74 12.85 10.04
N LEU A 97 1.80 12.91 10.98
CA LEU A 97 1.71 12.04 12.13
C LEU A 97 0.29 11.45 12.16
N ALA A 98 0.19 10.13 12.15
CA ALA A 98 -1.08 9.45 12.37
C ALA A 98 -1.60 9.74 13.77
N THR A 99 -2.92 9.92 13.91
CA THR A 99 -3.61 9.97 15.22
C THR A 99 -3.08 8.86 16.13
N PRO A 100 -2.50 9.13 17.33
CA PRO A 100 -1.69 8.14 18.05
C PRO A 100 -2.40 6.83 18.43
N TRP A 101 -3.71 6.86 18.68
CA TRP A 101 -4.51 5.66 18.96
C TRP A 101 -4.98 4.93 17.68
N LEU A 102 -4.73 5.51 16.50
CA LEU A 102 -4.83 4.91 15.17
C LEU A 102 -3.43 4.63 14.58
N SER A 103 -2.44 4.32 15.40
CA SER A 103 -1.05 4.04 14.98
C SER A 103 -0.87 2.64 14.35
N SER A 104 -1.78 2.26 13.46
CA SER A 104 -1.74 1.09 12.57
C SER A 104 -2.51 1.43 11.28
N PRO A 105 -2.01 1.09 10.08
CA PRO A 105 -2.73 1.34 8.82
C PRO A 105 -4.06 0.56 8.78
N HIS A 106 -4.12 -0.61 9.41
CA HIS A 106 -5.33 -1.40 9.54
C HIS A 106 -6.39 -0.73 10.42
N PHE A 107 -5.98 -0.13 11.53
CA PHE A 107 -6.88 0.56 12.45
C PHE A 107 -7.40 1.86 11.82
N GLN A 108 -6.55 2.63 11.13
CA GLN A 108 -6.96 3.80 10.35
C GLN A 108 -8.05 3.44 9.32
N THR A 109 -7.78 2.43 8.48
CA THR A 109 -8.71 2.00 7.42
C THR A 109 -10.03 1.49 8.01
N THR A 110 -9.99 0.75 9.12
CA THR A 110 -11.19 0.25 9.81
C THR A 110 -11.99 1.40 10.43
N PHE A 111 -11.31 2.33 11.09
CA PHE A 111 -11.95 3.50 11.72
C PHE A 111 -12.65 4.39 10.68
N LEU A 112 -12.04 4.62 9.51
CA LEU A 112 -12.68 5.40 8.43
C LEU A 112 -14.03 4.81 8.00
N ASN A 113 -14.12 3.48 7.91
CA ASN A 113 -15.32 2.80 7.40
C ASN A 113 -16.47 2.74 8.43
N PHE A 114 -16.17 2.62 9.73
CA PHE A 114 -17.20 2.48 10.77
C PHE A 114 -17.46 3.75 11.60
N PHE A 115 -16.44 4.60 11.77
CA PHE A 115 -16.43 5.71 12.74
C PHE A 115 -15.78 6.98 12.17
N GLY A 116 -15.67 7.11 10.85
CA GLY A 116 -14.91 8.18 10.18
C GLY A 116 -15.39 9.62 10.44
N ASN A 117 -16.44 9.82 11.24
CA ASN A 117 -16.96 11.12 11.70
C ASN A 117 -17.04 12.19 10.59
N PRO A 118 -17.73 11.91 9.47
CA PRO A 118 -17.85 12.87 8.37
C PRO A 118 -18.69 14.10 8.79
N PRO A 119 -18.42 15.28 8.21
CA PRO A 119 -19.27 16.46 8.38
C PRO A 119 -20.72 16.19 7.98
N ALA A 120 -21.66 16.78 8.73
CA ALA A 120 -23.09 16.67 8.47
C ALA A 120 -23.54 17.76 7.46
N PHE A 121 -23.92 17.33 6.26
CA PHE A 121 -24.49 18.15 5.20
C PHE A 121 -25.26 17.24 4.21
N SER A 122 -26.02 17.85 3.31
CA SER A 122 -26.75 17.20 2.21
C SER A 122 -26.19 17.65 0.87
N TYR A 123 -26.15 16.75 -0.12
CA TYR A 123 -25.85 17.11 -1.51
C TYR A 123 -27.13 17.47 -2.27
N ARG A 124 -27.02 18.37 -3.25
CA ARG A 124 -28.04 18.55 -4.29
C ARG A 124 -27.77 17.59 -5.44
N ARG A 125 -28.64 16.60 -5.64
CA ARG A 125 -28.50 15.63 -6.73
C ARG A 125 -28.95 16.21 -8.08
N GLN A 126 -28.14 15.97 -9.11
CA GLN A 126 -28.50 16.03 -10.51
C GLN A 126 -28.36 14.63 -11.12
N LEU A 127 -29.27 14.27 -12.03
CA LEU A 127 -29.08 13.10 -12.89
C LEU A 127 -28.47 13.56 -14.22
N PHE A 128 -27.33 12.98 -14.58
CA PHE A 128 -26.72 13.14 -15.89
C PHE A 128 -27.05 11.92 -16.74
N HIS A 129 -27.50 12.14 -17.97
CA HIS A 129 -27.79 11.08 -18.93
C HIS A 129 -26.70 11.02 -20.00
N ALA A 130 -26.06 9.87 -20.12
CA ALA A 130 -25.06 9.59 -21.14
C ALA A 130 -25.73 9.22 -22.48
N SER A 131 -24.98 9.37 -23.58
CA SER A 131 -25.44 9.08 -24.95
C SER A 131 -25.81 7.61 -25.18
N ASP A 132 -25.33 6.69 -24.34
CA ASP A 132 -25.67 5.26 -24.33
C ASP A 132 -26.93 4.91 -23.52
N GLY A 133 -27.71 5.91 -23.12
CA GLY A 133 -28.90 5.76 -22.26
C GLY A 133 -28.56 5.54 -20.78
N GLY A 134 -27.29 5.59 -20.39
CA GLY A 134 -26.82 5.49 -19.02
C GLY A 134 -27.21 6.69 -18.16
N THR A 135 -27.34 6.45 -16.85
CA THR A 135 -27.64 7.50 -15.87
C THR A 135 -26.58 7.51 -14.78
N ILE A 136 -26.03 8.69 -14.54
CA ILE A 136 -24.95 8.96 -13.58
C ILE A 136 -25.48 9.98 -12.56
N ALA A 137 -25.32 9.69 -11.27
CA ALA A 137 -25.68 10.64 -10.21
C ALA A 137 -24.54 11.65 -9.99
N LEU A 138 -24.80 12.91 -10.27
CA LEU A 138 -23.91 14.04 -9.95
C LEU A 138 -24.40 14.67 -8.64
N ASP A 139 -23.67 14.45 -7.55
CA ASP A 139 -24.03 14.98 -6.23
C ASP A 139 -23.24 16.25 -5.92
N TRP A 140 -23.93 17.39 -5.93
CA TRP A 140 -23.34 18.72 -5.79
C TRP A 140 -23.28 19.18 -4.33
N LEU A 141 -22.18 19.86 -3.99
CA LEU A 141 -22.02 20.66 -2.78
C LEU A 141 -21.29 21.96 -3.17
N THR A 142 -21.98 23.09 -3.10
CA THR A 142 -21.43 24.41 -3.43
C THR A 142 -20.87 25.09 -2.19
N SER A 143 -19.97 26.06 -2.38
CA SER A 143 -19.50 26.90 -1.29
C SER A 143 -20.62 27.77 -0.69
N SER A 144 -21.63 28.14 -1.50
CA SER A 144 -22.87 28.80 -1.04
C SER A 144 -23.67 27.95 -0.05
N ASP A 145 -23.81 26.63 -0.28
CA ASP A 145 -24.60 25.73 0.58
C ASP A 145 -24.05 25.69 2.01
N ILE A 146 -22.72 25.71 2.15
CA ILE A 146 -22.03 25.77 3.45
C ILE A 146 -22.08 27.20 4.04
N SER A 147 -21.93 28.24 3.22
CA SER A 147 -21.75 29.61 3.70
C SER A 147 -23.04 30.31 4.14
N ARG A 148 -24.21 29.94 3.59
CA ARG A 148 -25.49 30.61 3.87
C ARG A 148 -26.43 29.83 4.79
N GLY A 149 -26.17 28.53 5.01
CA GLY A 149 -27.11 27.64 5.69
C GLY A 149 -28.29 27.23 4.80
N ALA A 150 -29.01 26.18 5.22
CA ALA A 150 -29.92 25.42 4.37
C ALA A 150 -31.30 26.08 4.07
N PHE A 151 -31.39 27.41 4.02
CA PHE A 151 -32.66 28.15 3.94
C PHE A 151 -33.00 28.71 2.53
N GLU A 152 -32.07 28.74 1.58
CA GLU A 152 -32.34 29.11 0.17
C GLU A 152 -31.97 27.95 -0.78
N VAL A 153 -32.97 27.21 -1.26
CA VAL A 153 -32.76 25.89 -1.92
C VAL A 153 -32.42 25.98 -3.42
N ASN A 154 -32.68 27.12 -4.08
CA ASN A 154 -32.70 27.23 -5.54
C ASN A 154 -31.60 28.12 -6.15
N HIS A 155 -30.36 28.07 -5.65
CA HIS A 155 -29.25 28.77 -6.31
C HIS A 155 -28.71 27.98 -7.52
N THR A 156 -29.18 28.32 -8.72
CA THR A 156 -28.61 27.84 -9.98
C THR A 156 -27.21 28.42 -10.16
N ILE A 157 -26.20 27.59 -10.44
CA ILE A 157 -24.86 28.08 -10.77
C ILE A 157 -24.94 28.76 -12.14
N SER A 158 -24.47 30.01 -12.25
CA SER A 158 -24.48 30.75 -13.51
C SER A 158 -23.39 30.25 -14.46
N LYS A 159 -23.61 30.35 -15.78
CA LYS A 159 -22.55 30.12 -16.78
C LYS A 159 -21.43 31.16 -16.71
N GLU A 160 -21.73 32.30 -16.10
CA GLU A 160 -20.82 33.41 -15.83
C GLU A 160 -20.04 33.24 -14.50
N ASP A 161 -20.32 32.20 -13.72
CA ASP A 161 -19.61 31.94 -12.46
C ASP A 161 -18.16 31.50 -12.74
N THR A 162 -17.22 32.16 -12.07
CA THR A 162 -15.78 31.86 -12.11
C THR A 162 -15.31 31.04 -10.91
N THR A 163 -16.21 30.74 -9.96
CA THR A 163 -15.94 29.89 -8.80
C THR A 163 -15.42 28.53 -9.24
N PRO A 164 -14.21 28.10 -8.82
CA PRO A 164 -13.58 26.91 -9.37
C PRO A 164 -14.35 25.64 -9.00
N LEU A 165 -14.45 24.73 -9.97
CA LEU A 165 -15.27 23.53 -9.91
C LEU A 165 -14.39 22.29 -9.78
N VAL A 166 -14.72 21.40 -8.84
CA VAL A 166 -13.97 20.16 -8.59
C VAL A 166 -14.89 18.96 -8.81
N VAL A 167 -14.58 18.14 -9.84
CA VAL A 167 -15.22 16.83 -10.00
C VAL A 167 -14.49 15.78 -9.17
N VAL A 168 -15.24 14.98 -8.41
CA VAL A 168 -14.70 13.89 -7.58
C VAL A 168 -15.17 12.54 -8.12
N ILE A 169 -14.23 11.62 -8.35
CA ILE A 169 -14.46 10.26 -8.85
C ILE A 169 -14.19 9.26 -7.70
N PRO A 170 -15.24 8.64 -7.12
CA PRO A 170 -15.12 7.78 -5.92
C PRO A 170 -14.31 6.49 -6.12
N GLY A 171 -13.98 5.84 -5.00
CA GLY A 171 -13.40 4.50 -4.94
C GLY A 171 -14.34 3.37 -5.36
N LEU A 172 -13.85 2.14 -5.25
CA LEU A 172 -14.60 0.93 -5.64
C LEU A 172 -15.83 0.75 -4.77
N THR A 173 -17.00 0.49 -5.38
CA THR A 173 -18.27 0.27 -4.66
C THR A 173 -18.62 1.38 -3.65
N SER A 174 -18.20 2.61 -3.94
CA SER A 174 -18.30 3.78 -3.07
C SER A 174 -18.94 4.95 -3.80
N ASP A 175 -19.55 5.86 -3.04
CA ASP A 175 -20.38 6.96 -3.53
C ASP A 175 -20.19 8.23 -2.69
N SER A 176 -20.93 9.29 -3.03
CA SER A 176 -20.96 10.58 -2.33
C SER A 176 -21.22 10.49 -0.82
N THR A 177 -21.91 9.46 -0.35
CA THR A 177 -22.24 9.29 1.07
C THR A 177 -21.03 8.86 1.92
N SER A 178 -20.02 8.28 1.27
CA SER A 178 -18.85 7.68 1.92
C SER A 178 -18.02 8.70 2.70
N SER A 179 -17.58 8.33 3.91
CA SER A 179 -17.02 9.29 4.89
C SER A 179 -15.84 10.13 4.35
N TYR A 180 -14.93 9.51 3.60
CA TYR A 180 -13.78 10.22 3.01
C TYR A 180 -14.17 11.20 1.89
N ILE A 181 -15.20 10.88 1.09
CA ILE A 181 -15.77 11.80 0.10
C ILE A 181 -16.42 12.99 0.82
N LYS A 182 -17.17 12.75 1.91
CA LYS A 182 -17.78 13.82 2.70
C LYS A 182 -16.75 14.76 3.33
N HIS A 183 -15.65 14.23 3.89
CA HIS A 183 -14.53 15.04 4.38
C HIS A 183 -13.91 15.89 3.27
N LEU A 184 -13.68 15.29 2.09
CA LEU A 184 -13.12 16.00 0.93
C LEU A 184 -14.04 17.12 0.43
N ALA A 185 -15.31 16.79 0.15
CA ALA A 185 -16.28 17.73 -0.41
C ALA A 185 -16.53 18.90 0.54
N PHE A 186 -16.75 18.64 1.84
CA PHE A 186 -16.93 19.68 2.85
C PHE A 186 -15.66 20.53 3.04
N GLY A 187 -14.48 19.91 3.02
CA GLY A 187 -13.20 20.61 3.14
C GLY A 187 -12.98 21.63 2.02
N LEU A 188 -13.20 21.21 0.77
CA LEU A 188 -13.10 22.07 -0.40
C LEU A 188 -14.21 23.13 -0.43
N ALA A 189 -15.48 22.73 -0.30
CA ALA A 189 -16.59 23.70 -0.38
C ALA A 189 -16.52 24.78 0.70
N LYS A 190 -15.98 24.46 1.88
CA LYS A 190 -15.71 25.45 2.95
C LYS A 190 -14.66 26.50 2.56
N HIS A 191 -13.74 26.19 1.64
CA HIS A 191 -12.71 27.11 1.15
C HIS A 191 -13.08 27.76 -0.20
N GLY A 192 -14.37 27.78 -0.55
CA GLY A 192 -14.89 28.54 -1.69
C GLY A 192 -15.13 27.73 -2.97
N TRP A 193 -14.66 26.49 -3.03
CA TRP A 193 -14.80 25.63 -4.21
C TRP A 193 -16.25 25.15 -4.43
N ASN A 194 -16.66 24.94 -5.68
CA ASN A 194 -17.84 24.15 -6.00
C ASN A 194 -17.42 22.69 -6.20
N VAL A 195 -18.10 21.73 -5.57
CA VAL A 195 -17.75 20.31 -5.64
C VAL A 195 -18.90 19.52 -6.26
N VAL A 196 -18.57 18.59 -7.16
CA VAL A 196 -19.53 17.64 -7.75
C VAL A 196 -18.97 16.22 -7.69
N VAL A 197 -19.63 15.34 -6.96
CA VAL A 197 -19.25 13.92 -6.91
C VAL A 197 -19.92 13.20 -8.07
N SER A 198 -19.13 12.71 -9.01
CA SER A 198 -19.58 11.87 -10.11
C SER A 198 -19.62 10.41 -9.64
N ASN A 199 -20.75 9.97 -9.12
CA ASN A 199 -20.93 8.58 -8.68
C ASN A 199 -20.85 7.63 -9.89
N HIS A 200 -20.25 6.45 -9.71
CA HIS A 200 -20.22 5.44 -10.76
C HIS A 200 -21.63 4.94 -11.12
N ARG A 201 -21.83 4.47 -12.36
CA ARG A 201 -23.10 3.87 -12.82
C ARG A 201 -23.56 2.78 -11.84
N GLY A 202 -24.85 2.82 -11.47
CA GLY A 202 -25.42 1.83 -10.54
C GLY A 202 -25.08 2.05 -9.05
N LEU A 203 -24.39 3.14 -8.69
CA LEU A 203 -24.11 3.52 -7.30
C LEU A 203 -24.83 4.83 -6.92
N GLY A 204 -24.67 5.26 -5.66
CA GLY A 204 -25.33 6.46 -5.11
C GLY A 204 -26.85 6.34 -4.97
N GLY A 205 -27.44 5.16 -5.24
CA GLY A 205 -28.89 4.95 -5.26
C GLY A 205 -29.56 5.22 -6.61
N VAL A 206 -28.81 5.22 -7.72
CA VAL A 206 -29.36 5.22 -9.09
C VAL A 206 -29.18 3.84 -9.71
N SER A 207 -30.23 3.29 -10.31
CA SER A 207 -30.19 2.01 -11.03
C SER A 207 -29.46 2.12 -12.37
N ILE A 208 -28.87 1.02 -12.84
CA ILE A 208 -28.24 0.98 -14.17
C ILE A 208 -29.32 1.08 -15.25
N THR A 209 -29.18 2.04 -16.18
CA THR A 209 -30.12 2.27 -17.29
C THR A 209 -29.54 1.92 -18.68
N SER A 210 -28.21 1.81 -18.80
CA SER A 210 -27.45 1.36 -19.97
C SER A 210 -27.05 -0.11 -19.87
N ASP A 211 -26.49 -0.67 -20.95
CA ASP A 211 -25.80 -1.97 -20.91
C ASP A 211 -24.31 -1.83 -20.53
N CYS A 212 -23.81 -0.60 -20.46
CA CYS A 212 -22.48 -0.28 -19.93
C CYS A 212 -22.48 -0.23 -18.39
N PHE A 213 -21.51 -0.92 -17.78
CA PHE A 213 -21.21 -0.92 -16.35
C PHE A 213 -19.88 -0.19 -16.09
N TYR A 214 -19.76 0.53 -14.98
CA TYR A 214 -18.45 1.05 -14.56
C TYR A 214 -17.49 -0.11 -14.26
N ASN A 215 -16.21 0.10 -14.54
CA ASN A 215 -15.13 -0.83 -14.20
C ASN A 215 -13.80 -0.07 -14.09
N ALA A 216 -12.74 -0.73 -13.60
CA ALA A 216 -11.49 -0.05 -13.24
C ALA A 216 -10.75 0.59 -14.42
N GLY A 217 -11.02 0.17 -15.66
CA GLY A 217 -10.44 0.71 -16.88
C GLY A 217 -11.36 1.67 -17.65
N TRP A 218 -12.59 1.90 -17.19
CA TRP A 218 -13.61 2.66 -17.91
C TRP A 218 -13.43 4.17 -17.72
N THR A 219 -12.84 4.81 -18.72
CA THR A 219 -12.55 6.25 -18.72
C THR A 219 -13.68 7.10 -19.33
N GLU A 220 -14.62 6.48 -20.04
CA GLU A 220 -15.65 7.21 -20.80
C GLU A 220 -16.62 7.99 -19.91
N ASP A 221 -17.04 7.40 -18.79
CA ASP A 221 -17.92 8.09 -17.82
C ASP A 221 -17.25 9.36 -17.25
N ALA A 222 -15.94 9.31 -17.00
CA ALA A 222 -15.18 10.47 -16.57
C ALA A 222 -15.10 11.50 -17.70
N ARG A 223 -14.77 11.07 -18.93
CA ARG A 223 -14.67 11.90 -20.14
C ARG A 223 -15.94 12.68 -20.41
N VAL A 224 -17.10 12.02 -20.52
CA VAL A 224 -18.37 12.68 -20.87
C VAL A 224 -18.88 13.61 -19.77
N VAL A 225 -18.67 13.27 -18.49
CA VAL A 225 -19.04 14.16 -17.37
C VAL A 225 -18.11 15.37 -17.29
N ILE A 226 -16.81 15.19 -17.48
CA ILE A 226 -15.81 16.27 -17.47
C ILE A 226 -16.06 17.26 -18.61
N ASP A 227 -16.27 16.78 -19.85
CA ASP A 227 -16.62 17.66 -20.96
C ASP A 227 -18.00 18.31 -20.77
N TYR A 228 -19.03 17.61 -20.25
CA TYR A 228 -20.32 18.22 -19.92
C TYR A 228 -20.20 19.39 -18.93
N LEU A 229 -19.47 19.19 -17.82
CA LEU A 229 -19.25 20.22 -16.80
C LEU A 229 -18.50 21.43 -17.39
N HIS A 230 -17.49 21.19 -18.23
CA HIS A 230 -16.75 22.26 -18.90
C HIS A 230 -17.60 23.08 -19.87
N HIS A 231 -18.45 22.43 -20.70
CA HIS A 231 -19.36 23.15 -21.61
C HIS A 231 -20.50 23.87 -20.87
N GLN A 232 -20.90 23.38 -19.69
CA GLN A 232 -21.94 24.02 -18.89
C GLN A 232 -21.40 25.24 -18.12
N TYR A 233 -20.17 25.18 -17.59
CA TYR A 233 -19.53 26.22 -16.78
C TYR A 233 -18.18 26.67 -17.39
N PRO A 234 -18.17 27.25 -18.61
CA PRO A 234 -16.94 27.50 -19.37
C PRO A 234 -16.01 28.55 -18.77
N LYS A 235 -16.48 29.37 -17.81
CA LYS A 235 -15.67 30.36 -17.09
C LYS A 235 -15.14 29.87 -15.73
N ALA A 236 -15.63 28.72 -15.24
CA ALA A 236 -15.16 28.11 -14.00
C ALA A 236 -13.93 27.23 -14.27
N PRO A 237 -12.78 27.45 -13.60
CA PRO A 237 -11.64 26.54 -13.68
C PRO A 237 -12.02 25.16 -13.13
N LEU A 238 -11.99 24.14 -14.00
CA LEU A 238 -12.37 22.77 -13.67
C LEU A 238 -11.15 21.95 -13.21
N PHE A 239 -11.27 21.29 -12.06
CA PHE A 239 -10.27 20.40 -11.47
C PHE A 239 -10.87 19.01 -11.22
N ALA A 240 -10.03 17.97 -11.15
CA ALA A 240 -10.49 16.59 -10.97
C ALA A 240 -9.76 15.87 -9.83
N ILE A 241 -10.49 15.15 -8.97
CA ILE A 241 -9.93 14.34 -7.90
C ILE A 241 -10.42 12.90 -8.03
N GLY A 242 -9.48 11.96 -8.07
CA GLY A 242 -9.78 10.53 -8.07
C GLY A 242 -9.27 9.89 -6.79
N THR A 243 -10.07 8.98 -6.21
CA THR A 243 -9.72 8.23 -4.99
C THR A 243 -9.75 6.72 -5.25
N SER A 244 -8.73 5.98 -4.81
CA SER A 244 -8.67 4.51 -4.98
C SER A 244 -8.87 4.10 -6.44
N ILE A 245 -9.88 3.28 -6.78
CA ILE A 245 -10.16 2.92 -8.18
C ILE A 245 -10.48 4.14 -9.07
N GLY A 246 -11.11 5.19 -8.51
CA GLY A 246 -11.35 6.46 -9.19
C GLY A 246 -10.07 7.23 -9.48
N ALA A 247 -9.01 7.04 -8.69
CA ALA A 247 -7.68 7.58 -8.98
C ALA A 247 -7.05 6.87 -10.17
N ASN A 248 -7.19 5.55 -10.26
CA ASN A 248 -6.73 4.77 -11.42
C ASN A 248 -7.47 5.17 -12.71
N ILE A 249 -8.81 5.29 -12.66
CA ILE A 249 -9.64 5.76 -13.78
C ILE A 249 -9.21 7.17 -14.21
N LEU A 250 -9.04 8.09 -13.25
CA LEU A 250 -8.60 9.46 -13.55
C LEU A 250 -7.23 9.51 -14.23
N VAL A 251 -6.21 8.84 -13.66
CA VAL A 251 -4.86 8.85 -14.26
C VAL A 251 -4.86 8.24 -15.67
N LYS A 252 -5.62 7.14 -15.87
CA LYS A 252 -5.77 6.52 -17.19
C LYS A 252 -6.40 7.49 -18.19
N TYR A 253 -7.50 8.17 -17.84
CA TYR A 253 -8.14 9.21 -18.64
C TYR A 253 -7.16 10.35 -19.00
N LEU A 254 -6.42 10.88 -18.02
CA LEU A 254 -5.48 11.99 -18.22
C LEU A 254 -4.33 11.65 -19.18
N GLY A 255 -3.90 10.38 -19.25
CA GLY A 255 -2.86 9.92 -20.16
C GLY A 255 -3.37 9.34 -21.49
N GLU A 256 -4.67 9.09 -21.61
CA GLU A 256 -5.36 8.85 -22.89
C GLU A 256 -5.53 10.17 -23.66
N ASP A 257 -6.14 11.17 -23.02
CA ASP A 257 -6.62 12.39 -23.70
C ASP A 257 -5.59 13.54 -23.71
N ARG A 258 -4.61 13.49 -22.80
CA ARG A 258 -3.40 14.34 -22.81
C ARG A 258 -3.74 15.85 -22.85
N GLU A 259 -3.27 16.58 -23.85
CA GLU A 259 -3.50 18.02 -24.01
C GLU A 259 -4.99 18.39 -24.26
N LYS A 260 -5.83 17.42 -24.66
CA LYS A 260 -7.27 17.63 -24.98
C LYS A 260 -8.17 17.65 -23.75
N VAL A 261 -7.65 17.32 -22.57
CA VAL A 261 -8.40 17.31 -21.30
C VAL A 261 -8.81 18.75 -20.89
N PRO A 262 -10.09 19.02 -20.55
CA PRO A 262 -10.57 20.34 -20.11
C PRO A 262 -10.38 20.60 -18.59
N VAL A 263 -9.32 20.06 -18.00
CA VAL A 263 -9.08 20.09 -16.55
C VAL A 263 -7.80 20.85 -16.27
N ALA A 264 -7.89 21.91 -15.49
CA ALA A 264 -6.78 22.81 -15.12
C ALA A 264 -5.73 22.14 -14.20
N GLY A 265 -6.16 21.14 -13.42
CA GLY A 265 -5.30 20.36 -12.52
C GLY A 265 -6.02 19.17 -11.91
N ALA A 266 -5.27 18.15 -11.51
CA ALA A 266 -5.80 16.90 -11.01
C ALA A 266 -5.09 16.40 -9.75
N VAL A 267 -5.78 15.57 -8.96
CA VAL A 267 -5.21 14.88 -7.79
C VAL A 267 -5.64 13.42 -7.74
N ALA A 268 -4.67 12.51 -7.53
CA ALA A 268 -4.87 11.06 -7.43
C ALA A 268 -4.50 10.54 -6.03
N ILE A 269 -5.49 10.05 -5.27
CA ILE A 269 -5.31 9.62 -3.86
C ILE A 269 -5.39 8.10 -3.75
N CYS A 270 -4.35 7.48 -3.20
CA CYS A 270 -4.21 6.03 -2.98
C CYS A 270 -4.59 5.20 -4.22
N SER A 271 -4.07 5.58 -5.39
CA SER A 271 -4.26 4.79 -6.60
C SER A 271 -3.65 3.39 -6.43
N PRO A 272 -4.32 2.31 -6.87
CA PRO A 272 -3.71 0.98 -6.95
C PRO A 272 -2.63 0.88 -8.03
N TRP A 273 -2.57 1.84 -8.98
CA TRP A 273 -1.60 1.94 -10.08
C TRP A 273 -1.61 0.75 -11.05
N ASP A 274 -1.03 -0.39 -10.63
CA ASP A 274 -1.07 -1.67 -11.32
C ASP A 274 -2.02 -2.63 -10.60
N LEU A 275 -3.14 -2.93 -11.25
CA LEU A 275 -4.21 -3.77 -10.71
C LEU A 275 -3.82 -5.26 -10.64
N LEU A 276 -2.88 -5.71 -11.47
CA LEU A 276 -2.38 -7.09 -11.45
C LEU A 276 -1.37 -7.31 -10.31
N ILE A 277 -0.57 -6.30 -9.99
CA ILE A 277 0.25 -6.29 -8.77
C ILE A 277 -0.65 -6.16 -7.54
N GLY A 278 -1.72 -5.36 -7.59
CA GLY A 278 -2.72 -5.20 -6.54
C GLY A 278 -3.47 -6.50 -6.20
N ASP A 279 -4.04 -7.18 -7.19
CA ASP A 279 -4.66 -8.52 -7.04
C ASP A 279 -3.70 -9.52 -6.37
N ARG A 280 -2.47 -9.59 -6.89
CA ARG A 280 -1.42 -10.46 -6.36
C ARG A 280 -0.94 -10.04 -4.97
N PHE A 281 -1.13 -8.79 -4.56
CA PHE A 281 -0.81 -8.28 -3.22
C PHE A 281 -1.91 -8.58 -2.21
N ILE A 282 -3.18 -8.35 -2.56
CA ILE A 282 -4.31 -8.57 -1.65
C ILE A 282 -4.49 -10.06 -1.32
N CYS A 283 -4.03 -10.94 -2.21
CA CYS A 283 -3.96 -12.38 -1.99
C CYS A 283 -2.78 -12.88 -1.12
N ARG A 284 -1.82 -12.04 -0.67
CA ARG A 284 -0.57 -12.54 -0.03
C ARG A 284 -0.75 -13.01 1.42
N ARG A 285 -1.15 -12.13 2.33
CA ARG A 285 -1.18 -12.41 3.78
C ARG A 285 -2.60 -12.52 4.35
N LEU A 286 -2.70 -12.94 5.61
CA LEU A 286 -4.00 -13.17 6.27
C LEU A 286 -4.85 -11.90 6.41
N LEU A 287 -4.26 -10.74 6.75
CA LEU A 287 -5.01 -9.49 6.88
C LEU A 287 -5.44 -8.94 5.51
N GLN A 288 -4.55 -8.94 4.52
CA GLN A 288 -4.88 -8.58 3.14
C GLN A 288 -6.08 -9.40 2.60
N LYS A 289 -6.18 -10.70 2.94
CA LYS A 289 -7.34 -11.54 2.59
C LYS A 289 -8.66 -11.16 3.30
N LEU A 290 -8.61 -10.37 4.37
CA LEU A 290 -9.81 -9.76 4.96
C LEU A 290 -10.29 -8.56 4.13
N TYR A 291 -9.36 -7.78 3.56
CA TYR A 291 -9.70 -6.70 2.62
C TYR A 291 -10.23 -7.26 1.30
N ASP A 292 -9.59 -8.28 0.73
CA ASP A 292 -10.09 -9.03 -0.44
C ASP A 292 -11.56 -9.47 -0.23
N ARG A 293 -11.84 -10.11 0.91
CA ARG A 293 -13.19 -10.52 1.27
C ARG A 293 -14.15 -9.34 1.46
N ALA A 294 -13.72 -8.23 2.03
CA ALA A 294 -14.56 -7.04 2.23
C ALA A 294 -14.92 -6.36 0.89
N LEU A 295 -13.94 -6.18 0.00
CA LEU A 295 -14.15 -5.66 -1.35
C LEU A 295 -15.03 -6.61 -2.18
N THR A 296 -14.81 -7.92 -2.05
CA THR A 296 -15.66 -8.96 -2.67
C THR A 296 -17.11 -8.88 -2.20
N ILE A 297 -17.37 -8.60 -0.91
CA ILE A 297 -18.73 -8.40 -0.39
C ILE A 297 -19.39 -7.17 -1.03
N GLY A 298 -18.65 -6.05 -1.16
CA GLY A 298 -19.13 -4.86 -1.87
C GLY A 298 -19.48 -5.14 -3.33
N LEU A 299 -18.58 -5.82 -4.06
CA LEU A 299 -18.78 -6.22 -5.45
C LEU A 299 -19.97 -7.19 -5.62
N GLN A 300 -20.14 -8.15 -4.71
CA GLN A 300 -21.30 -9.05 -4.70
C GLN A 300 -22.59 -8.31 -4.39
N GLY A 301 -22.57 -7.28 -3.53
CA GLY A 301 -23.70 -6.40 -3.26
C GLY A 301 -24.12 -5.63 -4.52
N TYR A 302 -23.18 -4.99 -5.20
CA TYR A 302 -23.39 -4.28 -6.46
C TYR A 302 -23.89 -5.21 -7.59
N ALA A 303 -23.31 -6.40 -7.72
CA ALA A 303 -23.76 -7.40 -8.72
C ALA A 303 -25.19 -7.89 -8.47
N LYS A 304 -25.58 -8.09 -7.20
CA LYS A 304 -26.95 -8.46 -6.82
C LYS A 304 -27.95 -7.32 -7.01
N LEU A 305 -27.55 -6.09 -6.70
CA LEU A 305 -28.41 -4.90 -6.85
C LEU A 305 -28.88 -4.71 -8.31
N HIS A 306 -28.05 -5.11 -9.28
CA HIS A 306 -28.33 -5.01 -10.71
C HIS A 306 -28.43 -6.38 -11.41
N GLU A 307 -28.76 -7.44 -10.66
CA GLU A 307 -28.88 -8.83 -11.17
C GLU A 307 -29.72 -8.97 -12.46
N PRO A 308 -30.87 -8.27 -12.63
CA PRO A 308 -31.67 -8.35 -13.86
C PRO A 308 -30.96 -7.84 -15.13
N ARG A 309 -29.97 -6.92 -15.01
CA ARG A 309 -29.13 -6.52 -16.15
C ARG A 309 -27.85 -7.34 -16.25
N TYR A 310 -27.25 -7.71 -15.11
CA TYR A 310 -26.05 -8.55 -15.10
C TYR A 310 -26.31 -9.91 -15.76
N SER A 311 -27.45 -10.55 -15.48
CA SER A 311 -27.83 -11.84 -16.05
C SER A 311 -28.05 -11.82 -17.57
N LEU A 312 -28.50 -10.69 -18.14
CA LEU A 312 -28.66 -10.52 -19.59
C LEU A 312 -27.32 -10.39 -20.34
N LEU A 313 -26.28 -9.86 -19.68
CA LEU A 313 -25.03 -9.44 -20.32
C LEU A 313 -23.81 -10.31 -19.93
N ALA A 314 -23.94 -11.20 -18.95
CA ALA A 314 -22.84 -11.98 -18.39
C ALA A 314 -22.49 -13.25 -19.21
N ASN A 315 -21.59 -13.12 -20.18
CA ASN A 315 -20.82 -14.27 -20.68
C ASN A 315 -19.77 -14.70 -19.62
N TRP A 316 -20.23 -15.40 -18.58
CA TRP A 316 -19.43 -15.82 -17.43
C TRP A 316 -18.23 -16.70 -17.82
N GLU A 317 -18.39 -17.51 -18.87
CA GLU A 317 -17.39 -18.44 -19.40
C GLU A 317 -16.18 -17.72 -20.03
N GLY A 318 -16.39 -16.54 -20.62
CA GLY A 318 -15.36 -15.69 -21.22
C GLY A 318 -14.57 -14.88 -20.19
N ILE A 319 -15.25 -14.36 -19.15
CA ILE A 319 -14.64 -13.54 -18.09
C ILE A 319 -13.51 -14.32 -17.39
N ARG A 320 -13.75 -15.58 -17.03
CA ARG A 320 -12.81 -16.38 -16.23
C ARG A 320 -11.49 -16.73 -16.94
N LYS A 321 -11.41 -16.55 -18.26
CA LYS A 321 -10.23 -16.84 -19.09
C LYS A 321 -9.36 -15.60 -19.38
N THR A 322 -9.79 -14.40 -18.96
CA THR A 322 -9.20 -13.13 -19.40
C THR A 322 -8.85 -12.14 -18.29
N VAL A 323 -8.88 -12.56 -17.02
CA VAL A 323 -8.71 -11.67 -15.84
C VAL A 323 -7.37 -10.89 -15.83
N ASP A 324 -6.21 -11.55 -16.03
CA ASP A 324 -4.91 -10.85 -16.17
C ASP A 324 -4.93 -9.81 -17.31
N THR A 325 -5.63 -10.11 -18.42
CA THR A 325 -5.77 -9.20 -19.56
C THR A 325 -6.65 -7.99 -19.23
N TYR A 326 -7.74 -8.20 -18.49
CA TYR A 326 -8.57 -7.11 -17.97
C TYR A 326 -7.79 -6.20 -17.01
N TYR A 327 -7.05 -6.77 -16.05
CA TYR A 327 -6.23 -5.98 -15.13
C TYR A 327 -5.16 -5.18 -15.88
N ARG A 328 -4.41 -5.80 -16.80
CA ARG A 328 -3.41 -5.10 -17.63
C ARG A 328 -3.99 -3.96 -18.48
N ARG A 329 -5.20 -4.14 -19.05
CA ARG A 329 -5.89 -3.09 -19.82
C ARG A 329 -6.52 -1.99 -18.95
N SER A 330 -6.78 -2.28 -17.68
CA SER A 330 -7.40 -1.35 -16.73
C SER A 330 -6.38 -0.59 -15.88
N THR A 331 -5.15 -1.10 -15.77
CA THR A 331 -4.02 -0.50 -15.06
C THR A 331 -3.65 0.88 -15.61
N SER A 332 -3.35 1.84 -14.73
CA SER A 332 -3.07 3.24 -15.08
C SER A 332 -1.58 3.53 -15.33
N THR A 333 -0.66 2.71 -14.81
CA THR A 333 0.81 2.92 -14.93
C THR A 333 1.31 3.24 -16.36
N PRO A 334 0.93 2.52 -17.44
CA PRO A 334 1.38 2.84 -18.80
C PRO A 334 0.98 4.23 -19.32
N TYR A 335 0.00 4.88 -18.69
CA TYR A 335 -0.52 6.18 -19.09
C TYR A 335 0.16 7.35 -18.36
N VAL A 336 0.92 7.08 -17.28
CA VAL A 336 1.56 8.09 -16.41
C VAL A 336 2.51 9.00 -17.19
N LEU A 337 3.28 8.46 -18.15
CA LEU A 337 4.19 9.24 -19.00
C LEU A 337 3.46 10.21 -19.96
N ASN A 338 2.19 9.95 -20.28
CA ASN A 338 1.40 10.74 -21.23
C ASN A 338 0.64 11.90 -20.57
N VAL A 339 0.52 11.92 -19.24
CA VAL A 339 -0.28 12.92 -18.50
C VAL A 339 0.25 14.33 -18.76
N SER A 340 -0.57 15.15 -19.41
CA SER A 340 -0.24 16.55 -19.77
C SER A 340 -0.70 17.56 -18.72
N VAL A 341 -1.65 17.17 -17.86
CA VAL A 341 -2.27 18.02 -16.83
C VAL A 341 -1.41 18.02 -15.54
N PRO A 342 -1.28 19.16 -14.82
CA PRO A 342 -0.70 19.19 -13.48
C PRO A 342 -1.36 18.17 -12.55
N LEU A 343 -0.60 17.20 -12.06
CA LEU A 343 -1.14 16.07 -11.30
C LEU A 343 -0.34 15.86 -10.01
N LEU A 344 -1.00 16.04 -8.87
CA LEU A 344 -0.50 15.59 -7.57
C LEU A 344 -0.97 14.15 -7.31
N CYS A 345 -0.04 13.27 -6.95
CA CYS A 345 -0.35 11.90 -6.55
C CYS A 345 -0.02 11.74 -5.07
N ILE A 346 -0.92 11.17 -4.26
CA ILE A 346 -0.68 10.93 -2.83
C ILE A 346 -0.86 9.43 -2.53
N SER A 347 0.10 8.80 -1.85
CA SER A 347 0.01 7.37 -1.45
C SER A 347 0.75 7.10 -0.13
N ALA A 348 0.33 6.09 0.62
CA ALA A 348 1.04 5.61 1.81
C ALA A 348 1.85 4.35 1.49
N LEU A 349 2.98 4.17 2.18
CA LEU A 349 3.89 3.04 1.92
C LEU A 349 3.50 1.73 2.64
N ASP A 350 2.59 1.81 3.61
CA ASP A 350 1.97 0.71 4.36
C ASP A 350 0.44 0.61 4.13
N ASP A 351 -0.06 1.19 3.02
CA ASP A 351 -1.46 1.07 2.62
C ASP A 351 -1.83 -0.43 2.48
N PRO A 352 -2.87 -0.92 3.20
CA PRO A 352 -3.17 -2.34 3.28
C PRO A 352 -3.89 -2.89 2.03
N VAL A 353 -4.24 -2.02 1.08
CA VAL A 353 -4.91 -2.35 -0.20
C VAL A 353 -4.00 -2.04 -1.39
N CYS A 354 -3.32 -0.88 -1.40
CA CYS A 354 -2.53 -0.39 -2.52
C CYS A 354 -1.01 -0.45 -2.23
N THR A 355 -0.35 -1.52 -2.66
CA THR A 355 1.08 -1.74 -2.34
C THR A 355 2.03 -0.71 -2.94
N ARG A 356 3.03 -0.32 -2.15
CA ARG A 356 4.25 0.42 -2.55
C ARG A 356 5.01 -0.16 -3.75
N GLU A 357 4.77 -1.43 -4.08
CA GLU A 357 5.39 -2.15 -5.21
C GLU A 357 4.71 -1.86 -6.55
N ALA A 358 3.47 -1.34 -6.55
CA ALA A 358 2.74 -0.95 -7.75
C ALA A 358 2.96 0.52 -8.14
N ILE A 359 3.55 1.32 -7.25
CA ILE A 359 3.76 2.76 -7.45
C ILE A 359 4.75 2.98 -8.61
N PRO A 360 4.40 3.79 -9.63
CA PRO A 360 5.21 4.03 -10.83
C PRO A 360 6.27 5.11 -10.57
N TRP A 361 7.28 4.74 -9.77
CA TRP A 361 8.29 5.65 -9.24
C TRP A 361 9.11 6.39 -10.32
N ASP A 362 9.43 5.70 -11.41
CA ASP A 362 10.32 6.26 -12.44
C ASP A 362 9.53 6.99 -13.53
N GLU A 363 8.29 6.59 -13.81
CA GLU A 363 7.37 7.33 -14.67
C GLU A 363 6.96 8.67 -14.03
N CYS A 364 6.74 8.69 -12.71
CA CYS A 364 6.54 9.93 -11.94
C CYS A 364 7.80 10.80 -11.84
N ARG A 365 9.00 10.20 -11.98
CA ARG A 365 10.28 10.92 -12.06
C ARG A 365 10.56 11.44 -13.47
N ALA A 366 10.06 10.79 -14.51
CA ALA A 366 10.22 11.20 -15.91
C ALA A 366 9.23 12.30 -16.32
N ASN A 367 7.97 12.24 -15.88
CA ASN A 367 6.97 13.23 -16.26
C ASN A 367 7.14 14.56 -15.49
N LYS A 368 7.22 15.68 -16.22
CA LYS A 368 7.37 17.04 -15.67
C LYS A 368 6.08 17.60 -15.05
N ASN A 369 4.93 17.02 -15.35
CA ASN A 369 3.61 17.51 -14.93
C ASN A 369 3.14 16.82 -13.62
N ILE A 370 3.81 15.74 -13.22
CA ILE A 370 3.44 14.91 -12.06
C ILE A 370 4.35 15.23 -10.87
N VAL A 371 3.75 15.26 -9.68
CA VAL A 371 4.49 15.16 -8.41
C VAL A 371 3.85 14.07 -7.55
N LEU A 372 4.64 13.07 -7.19
CA LEU A 372 4.24 11.96 -6.31
C LEU A 372 4.69 12.25 -4.88
N ALA A 373 3.72 12.51 -4.01
CA ALA A 373 3.90 12.61 -2.57
C ALA A 373 3.63 11.25 -1.90
N THR A 374 4.57 10.79 -1.08
CA THR A 374 4.41 9.54 -0.31
C THR A 374 4.66 9.75 1.18
N ILE A 375 3.84 9.09 2.00
CA ILE A 375 3.96 9.09 3.46
C ILE A 375 4.31 7.69 3.96
N LYS A 376 5.11 7.62 5.02
CA LYS A 376 5.57 6.34 5.57
C LYS A 376 4.43 5.48 6.14
N HIS A 377 3.46 6.14 6.78
CA HIS A 377 2.34 5.51 7.47
C HIS A 377 1.01 6.11 7.01
N GLY A 378 0.02 5.28 6.69
CA GLY A 378 -1.33 5.71 6.28
C GLY A 378 -2.23 4.56 5.86
N GLY A 379 -3.36 4.37 6.56
CA GLY A 379 -4.40 3.44 6.12
C GLY A 379 -5.07 3.87 4.82
N HIS A 380 -5.69 2.95 4.07
CA HIS A 380 -6.25 3.23 2.74
C HIS A 380 -7.29 4.36 2.80
N LEU A 381 -7.00 5.49 2.14
CA LEU A 381 -7.75 6.77 2.19
C LEU A 381 -7.89 7.40 3.61
N ALA A 382 -7.27 6.82 4.63
CA ALA A 382 -7.60 7.03 6.04
C ALA A 382 -6.50 7.73 6.84
N PHE A 383 -5.82 8.72 6.23
CA PHE A 383 -4.67 9.41 6.85
C PHE A 383 -5.11 10.40 7.94
N PHE A 384 -5.59 9.88 9.06
CA PHE A 384 -6.11 10.68 10.19
C PHE A 384 -4.99 11.38 10.96
N GLU A 385 -5.18 12.68 11.20
CA GLU A 385 -4.26 13.52 11.95
C GLU A 385 -4.89 14.12 13.22
N GLY A 386 -4.03 14.48 14.19
CA GLY A 386 -4.45 15.07 15.46
C GLY A 386 -5.07 14.06 16.44
N ILE A 387 -5.33 14.49 17.67
CA ILE A 387 -5.79 13.60 18.76
C ILE A 387 -7.25 13.16 18.56
N THR A 388 -8.08 13.96 17.89
CA THR A 388 -9.52 13.71 17.70
C THR A 388 -9.86 12.72 16.60
N GLY A 389 -8.92 12.36 15.72
CA GLY A 389 -9.19 11.49 14.56
C GLY A 389 -10.26 12.04 13.61
N SER A 390 -10.48 13.36 13.58
CA SER A 390 -11.61 14.02 12.89
C SER A 390 -11.21 14.81 11.64
N ARG A 391 -9.96 14.65 11.17
CA ARG A 391 -9.43 15.28 9.95
C ARG A 391 -8.55 14.29 9.18
N LEU A 392 -8.67 14.30 7.86
CA LEU A 392 -7.80 13.57 6.94
C LEU A 392 -6.73 14.53 6.40
N TRP A 393 -5.46 14.23 6.65
CA TRP A 393 -4.32 15.06 6.23
C TRP A 393 -4.29 15.32 4.72
N TRP A 394 -4.58 14.27 3.93
CA TRP A 394 -4.54 14.37 2.46
C TRP A 394 -5.61 15.32 1.91
N VAL A 395 -6.75 15.52 2.60
CA VAL A 395 -7.77 16.50 2.17
C VAL A 395 -7.20 17.91 2.22
N ARG A 396 -6.46 18.26 3.28
CA ARG A 396 -5.79 19.56 3.39
C ARG A 396 -4.63 19.72 2.40
N ALA A 397 -3.88 18.64 2.14
CA ALA A 397 -2.80 18.66 1.16
C ALA A 397 -3.31 18.86 -0.28
N THR A 398 -4.43 18.22 -0.62
CA THR A 398 -5.16 18.40 -1.89
C THR A 398 -5.69 19.83 -2.05
N ASP A 399 -6.35 20.35 -1.02
CA ASP A 399 -6.90 21.71 -0.98
C ASP A 399 -5.79 22.78 -1.11
N GLU A 400 -4.67 22.65 -0.37
CA GLU A 400 -3.51 23.54 -0.52
C GLU A 400 -2.93 23.49 -1.94
N PHE A 401 -2.72 22.29 -2.50
CA PHE A 401 -2.20 22.13 -3.86
C PHE A 401 -3.11 22.76 -4.92
N LEU A 402 -4.41 22.50 -4.86
CA LEU A 402 -5.39 23.06 -5.79
C LEU A 402 -5.48 24.58 -5.64
N GLY A 403 -5.47 25.12 -4.41
CA GLY A 403 -5.51 26.55 -4.15
C GLY A 403 -4.27 27.29 -4.69
N VAL A 404 -3.07 26.73 -4.49
CA VAL A 404 -1.84 27.27 -5.06
C VAL A 404 -1.82 27.15 -6.58
N LEU A 405 -2.29 26.03 -7.15
CA LEU A 405 -2.34 25.81 -8.59
C LEU A 405 -3.30 26.79 -9.28
N HIS A 406 -4.51 26.95 -8.75
CA HIS A 406 -5.52 27.92 -9.20
C HIS A 406 -5.00 29.37 -9.13
N SER A 407 -4.21 29.68 -8.10
CA SER A 407 -3.55 30.98 -7.94
C SER A 407 -2.27 31.15 -8.79
N SER A 408 -2.02 30.27 -9.77
CA SER A 408 -0.78 30.25 -10.56
C SER A 408 -1.02 30.24 -12.07
N SER A 409 0.00 30.62 -12.82
CA SER A 409 0.04 30.49 -14.28
C SER A 409 0.26 29.06 -14.78
N HIS A 410 0.32 28.06 -13.89
CA HIS A 410 0.62 26.66 -14.23
C HIS A 410 -0.62 25.77 -14.40
N MET A 411 -1.83 26.33 -14.34
CA MET A 411 -3.05 25.61 -14.74
C MET A 411 -2.94 25.15 -16.20
N HIS A 412 -3.30 23.88 -16.46
CA HIS A 412 -3.47 23.38 -17.83
C HIS A 412 -4.58 24.14 -18.56
N LYS A 413 -4.47 24.23 -19.88
CA LYS A 413 -5.50 24.76 -20.77
C LYS A 413 -5.72 23.76 -21.89
N LYS A 414 -6.98 23.34 -22.09
CA LYS A 414 -7.37 22.47 -23.21
C LYS A 414 -6.85 23.07 -24.51
N LYS A 415 -6.00 22.33 -25.19
CA LYS A 415 -5.44 22.74 -26.48
C LYS A 415 -6.49 22.45 -27.55
N THR A 416 -7.29 23.45 -27.87
CA THR A 416 -8.17 23.39 -29.04
C THR A 416 -7.31 23.15 -30.27
N GLU A 417 -7.65 22.11 -31.04
CA GLU A 417 -7.10 21.96 -32.38
C GLU A 417 -7.61 23.14 -33.21
N ILE A 418 -6.74 24.10 -33.49
CA ILE A 418 -7.00 25.11 -34.50
C ILE A 418 -6.94 24.37 -35.84
N THR A 419 -8.09 23.83 -36.25
CA THR A 419 -8.32 23.49 -37.65
C THR A 419 -8.35 24.80 -38.43
N GLU A 420 -7.17 25.31 -38.76
CA GLU A 420 -7.04 26.36 -39.76
C GLU A 420 -7.76 25.87 -41.01
N GLN A 421 -8.80 26.58 -41.41
CA GLN A 421 -9.49 26.31 -42.66
C GLN A 421 -8.56 26.71 -43.81
N LYS A 422 -7.59 25.84 -44.14
CA LYS A 422 -6.88 25.85 -45.41
C LYS A 422 -7.79 25.34 -46.53
N ALA A 423 -8.98 25.95 -46.61
CA ALA A 423 -10.06 25.65 -47.51
C ALA A 423 -9.80 26.29 -48.88
N SER A 424 -8.69 25.89 -49.50
CA SER A 424 -8.34 26.29 -50.86
C SER A 424 -7.53 25.18 -51.55
N ILE A 425 -8.25 24.34 -52.28
CA ILE A 425 -7.76 23.65 -53.49
C ILE A 425 -6.49 22.81 -53.30
N GLU A 426 -6.66 21.52 -53.01
CA GLU A 426 -6.31 20.53 -54.04
C GLU A 426 -7.27 19.33 -53.97
N SER A 427 -7.53 18.70 -55.12
CA SER A 427 -8.66 17.78 -55.31
C SER A 427 -8.34 16.34 -54.94
N SER A 428 -9.34 15.62 -54.42
CA SER A 428 -9.29 14.17 -54.23
C SER A 428 -8.98 13.42 -55.54
N ILE A 429 -7.81 12.79 -55.61
CA ILE A 429 -7.55 11.68 -56.54
C ILE A 429 -7.10 10.47 -55.73
N ASP A 430 -7.88 9.40 -55.86
CA ASP A 430 -7.67 8.07 -55.32
C ASP A 430 -6.31 7.49 -55.75
N GLN A 431 -5.56 6.93 -54.80
CA GLN A 431 -4.40 6.07 -55.02
C GLN A 431 -4.34 4.96 -53.95
N GLY A 432 -5.16 3.93 -54.12
CA GLY A 432 -4.91 2.62 -53.52
C GLY A 432 -3.56 2.00 -53.99
N PRO A 433 -3.06 0.96 -53.29
CA PRO A 433 -1.71 0.44 -53.54
C PRO A 433 -1.64 -0.37 -54.85
N TYR A 434 -1.06 0.22 -55.89
CA TYR A 434 -0.75 -0.48 -57.14
C TYR A 434 0.42 -1.46 -56.97
N VAL A 435 0.13 -2.75 -57.09
CA VAL A 435 1.13 -3.80 -57.31
C VAL A 435 1.46 -3.82 -58.80
N ASN A 436 2.71 -3.51 -59.16
CA ASN A 436 3.15 -3.57 -60.54
C ASN A 436 3.62 -5.00 -60.88
N VAL A 437 2.98 -5.64 -61.86
CA VAL A 437 3.24 -7.03 -62.24
C VAL A 437 4.09 -7.07 -63.51
N GLY A 438 5.34 -7.52 -63.38
CA GLY A 438 6.18 -7.88 -64.52
C GLY A 438 5.75 -9.22 -65.14
N GLU A 439 6.01 -9.40 -66.44
CA GLU A 439 5.61 -10.60 -67.20
C GLU A 439 6.35 -11.89 -66.77
N ASP A 440 7.32 -11.77 -65.86
CA ASP A 440 8.16 -12.81 -65.28
C ASP A 440 7.76 -13.24 -63.84
N GLY A 441 6.62 -12.74 -63.32
CA GLY A 441 5.80 -13.48 -62.33
C GLY A 441 6.33 -13.62 -60.91
N MET A 442 7.36 -12.85 -60.50
CA MET A 442 7.93 -12.88 -59.15
C MET A 442 7.49 -11.68 -58.30
N VAL A 443 7.20 -11.91 -57.01
CA VAL A 443 6.72 -10.88 -56.06
C VAL A 443 7.66 -10.79 -54.85
N ALA A 444 8.13 -9.58 -54.54
CA ALA A 444 8.95 -9.28 -53.35
C ALA A 444 8.52 -7.94 -52.72
N ALA A 445 8.55 -7.85 -51.38
CA ALA A 445 8.13 -6.67 -50.65
C ALA A 445 9.26 -5.64 -50.51
N VAL A 446 8.99 -4.38 -50.87
CA VAL A 446 9.95 -3.28 -50.75
C VAL A 446 9.90 -2.66 -49.35
N GLY A 447 10.94 -2.92 -48.55
CA GLY A 447 11.24 -2.12 -47.36
C GLY A 447 12.04 -0.89 -47.74
N SER A 448 11.47 0.31 -47.57
CA SER A 448 12.18 1.55 -47.92
C SER A 448 13.18 1.94 -46.82
N ALA A 449 14.46 1.87 -47.16
CA ALA A 449 15.57 2.41 -46.38
C ALA A 449 16.52 3.16 -47.32
N HIS A 450 16.98 4.35 -46.93
CA HIS A 450 17.95 5.14 -47.68
C HIS A 450 18.88 5.93 -46.74
N ALA A 451 20.11 6.16 -47.22
CA ALA A 451 21.20 7.00 -46.72
C ALA A 451 21.10 7.52 -45.25
N GLY A 452 22.00 7.19 -44.32
CA GLY A 452 23.32 6.59 -44.47
C GLY A 452 24.42 7.64 -44.71
N ASN A 453 25.21 7.92 -43.68
CA ASN A 453 26.49 8.61 -43.79
C ASN A 453 27.48 7.99 -42.80
N LYS A 454 28.76 7.88 -43.16
CA LYS A 454 29.77 7.14 -42.38
C LYS A 454 30.76 8.06 -41.69
N SER A 455 31.10 7.73 -40.45
CA SER A 455 32.45 7.90 -39.93
C SER A 455 32.85 6.62 -39.20
N VAL A 456 34.11 6.19 -39.37
CA VAL A 456 34.65 4.96 -38.78
C VAL A 456 35.93 5.33 -38.07
N GLU A 457 35.99 5.09 -36.77
CA GLU A 457 37.23 4.74 -36.10
C GLU A 457 36.99 3.47 -35.26
N HIS A 458 38.03 2.65 -35.16
CA HIS A 458 37.93 1.28 -34.68
C HIS A 458 39.24 0.90 -34.00
N PHE A 459 39.26 0.79 -32.67
CA PHE A 459 40.34 0.09 -31.98
C PHE A 459 39.86 -0.71 -30.77
N THR A 460 40.49 -1.87 -30.60
CA THR A 460 40.18 -2.89 -29.60
C THR A 460 41.12 -2.78 -28.39
N GLY A 461 40.64 -3.13 -27.20
CA GLY A 461 41.46 -3.15 -25.99
C GLY A 461 40.91 -4.12 -24.95
N LEU A 462 41.59 -5.26 -24.78
CA LEU A 462 41.33 -6.25 -23.73
C LEU A 462 42.20 -5.93 -22.51
N GLY A 463 41.70 -6.09 -21.28
CA GLY A 463 42.50 -5.90 -20.07
C GLY A 463 41.78 -6.31 -18.78
N SER A 464 42.48 -7.00 -17.89
CA SER A 464 41.94 -7.53 -16.63
C SER A 464 43.06 -7.74 -15.59
N ILE A 465 42.66 -8.13 -14.36
CA ILE A 465 43.46 -8.78 -13.29
C ILE A 465 44.17 -7.86 -12.23
N GLN A 466 44.04 -8.32 -10.97
CA GLN A 466 44.85 -8.12 -9.74
C GLN A 466 44.75 -6.85 -8.85
N ASP A 467 44.10 -7.06 -7.68
CA ASP A 467 44.69 -7.15 -6.34
C ASP A 467 45.66 -6.09 -5.78
N LYS A 468 45.41 -5.68 -4.53
CA LYS A 468 46.34 -5.99 -3.42
C LYS A 468 45.69 -5.91 -2.02
N THR A 469 46.14 -6.80 -1.12
CA THR A 469 45.69 -6.92 0.27
C THR A 469 46.89 -6.96 1.22
N VAL A 470 46.91 -6.07 2.22
CA VAL A 470 47.87 -6.01 3.36
C VAL A 470 47.09 -5.35 4.52
N LEU A 471 46.87 -5.87 5.74
CA LEU A 471 47.45 -6.93 6.59
C LEU A 471 48.60 -6.46 7.51
N GLY A 472 48.34 -6.48 8.83
CA GLY A 472 49.28 -6.06 9.89
C GLY A 472 48.74 -4.90 10.75
N THR A 473 48.86 -4.85 12.08
CA THR A 473 48.63 -5.77 13.22
C THR A 473 49.10 -4.98 14.47
N GLU A 474 48.40 -5.16 15.58
CA GLU A 474 48.65 -4.74 16.98
C GLU A 474 50.03 -4.16 17.40
N GLN A 475 50.02 -3.16 18.30
CA GLN A 475 50.50 -3.20 19.71
C GLN A 475 50.68 -1.77 20.30
N THR A 476 50.89 -1.49 21.60
CA THR A 476 50.31 -1.99 22.88
C THR A 476 50.96 -1.17 24.04
N GLN A 477 50.29 -1.13 25.21
CA GLN A 477 50.81 -0.74 26.55
C GLN A 477 51.00 0.73 26.95
N GLN A 478 50.51 1.02 28.16
CA GLN A 478 50.95 2.08 29.06
C GLN A 478 51.50 1.47 30.36
N GLN A 479 52.54 2.12 30.87
CA GLN A 479 53.12 2.08 32.23
C GLN A 479 52.08 2.43 33.33
N THR A 480 52.18 2.08 34.63
CA THR A 480 53.10 1.24 35.45
C THR A 480 52.40 0.88 36.81
N GLU A 481 52.98 -0.09 37.55
CA GLU A 481 52.91 -0.46 38.99
C GLU A 481 52.35 0.53 40.06
N ALA A 482 51.98 0.16 41.30
CA ALA A 482 51.65 -1.13 41.98
C ALA A 482 51.18 -0.89 43.46
N LYS A 483 51.08 -1.99 44.25
CA LYS A 483 51.04 -2.14 45.74
C LYS A 483 49.68 -2.22 46.49
N SER A 484 49.32 -3.47 46.75
CA SER A 484 48.95 -4.10 48.04
C SER A 484 49.69 -3.59 49.30
N ASP A 485 49.34 -3.90 50.56
CA ASP A 485 48.23 -4.62 51.25
C ASP A 485 48.30 -4.27 52.76
N VAL A 486 47.29 -4.61 53.58
CA VAL A 486 47.40 -5.03 55.01
C VAL A 486 46.02 -5.51 55.54
N ALA A 487 45.98 -6.40 56.55
CA ALA A 487 44.75 -7.05 57.06
C ALA A 487 44.75 -7.33 58.59
N GLY A 488 43.56 -7.65 59.14
CA GLY A 488 43.34 -8.24 60.48
C GLY A 488 42.42 -7.42 61.43
N SER A 489 41.85 -7.95 62.52
CA SER A 489 41.54 -9.36 62.91
C SER A 489 40.85 -9.43 64.30
N GLY A 490 39.84 -10.31 64.49
CA GLY A 490 39.27 -10.70 65.80
C GLY A 490 38.11 -9.82 66.34
N GLY A 491 37.16 -10.34 67.15
CA GLY A 491 36.97 -11.72 67.63
C GLY A 491 35.61 -12.00 68.33
N GLU A 492 35.44 -13.25 68.80
CA GLU A 492 34.31 -13.91 69.52
C GLU A 492 33.68 -13.13 70.71
N VAL A 493 32.53 -13.50 71.33
CA VAL A 493 32.05 -14.76 71.99
C VAL A 493 30.48 -14.68 72.11
N SER A 494 29.55 -15.67 72.21
CA SER A 494 29.40 -17.16 72.23
C SER A 494 27.91 -17.55 71.98
N GLY A 495 27.55 -18.85 71.83
CA GLY A 495 26.15 -19.35 71.99
C GLY A 495 25.94 -20.80 71.51
N GLU A 496 25.20 -21.65 72.25
CA GLU A 496 25.21 -23.12 72.07
C GLU A 496 24.02 -23.78 71.31
N CYS A 497 24.33 -24.96 70.75
CA CYS A 497 23.49 -26.15 70.51
C CYS A 497 22.16 -26.04 69.72
N SER A 498 22.16 -26.52 68.45
CA SER A 498 21.43 -27.75 68.02
C SER A 498 21.16 -27.82 66.49
N SER A 499 21.98 -28.52 65.68
CA SER A 499 21.61 -28.83 64.26
C SER A 499 22.48 -29.86 63.48
N LEU A 500 22.91 -30.99 64.08
CA LEU A 500 23.76 -31.99 63.37
C LEU A 500 23.09 -32.77 62.20
N GLN A 501 21.93 -32.31 61.70
CA GLN A 501 21.17 -32.96 60.63
C GLN A 501 20.83 -32.03 59.45
N ARG A 502 21.32 -30.78 59.45
CA ARG A 502 20.99 -29.76 58.42
C ARG A 502 22.11 -29.49 57.39
N ILE A 503 23.32 -30.04 57.61
CA ILE A 503 24.55 -29.58 56.94
C ILE A 503 24.64 -29.99 55.46
N LYS A 504 24.22 -31.20 55.06
CA LYS A 504 24.44 -31.72 53.69
C LYS A 504 23.62 -31.05 52.57
N CYS A 505 22.70 -30.12 52.87
CA CYS A 505 21.81 -29.54 51.87
C CYS A 505 22.17 -28.10 51.45
N PHE A 506 23.00 -27.39 52.22
CA PHE A 506 23.26 -25.95 51.98
C PHE A 506 24.46 -25.68 51.05
N ASP A 507 25.54 -26.47 51.14
CA ASP A 507 26.78 -26.23 50.38
C ASP A 507 26.59 -26.37 48.86
N VAL A 508 25.78 -27.31 48.39
CA VAL A 508 25.49 -27.50 46.97
C VAL A 508 24.79 -26.27 46.37
N ILE A 509 23.91 -25.64 47.13
CA ILE A 509 23.19 -24.42 46.74
C ILE A 509 24.12 -23.20 46.81
N ALA A 510 25.03 -23.14 47.79
CA ALA A 510 26.02 -22.07 47.89
C ALA A 510 27.06 -22.13 46.74
N ALA A 511 27.58 -23.31 46.42
CA ALA A 511 28.58 -23.51 45.37
C ALA A 511 28.01 -23.18 43.97
N SER A 512 26.83 -23.72 43.64
CA SER A 512 26.16 -23.46 42.36
C SER A 512 25.82 -21.97 42.18
N LYS A 513 25.34 -21.29 43.22
CA LYS A 513 25.02 -19.85 43.19
C LYS A 513 26.27 -18.97 43.02
N ARG A 514 27.42 -19.36 43.60
CA ARG A 514 28.72 -18.70 43.33
C ARG A 514 29.18 -18.91 41.89
N TRP A 515 29.07 -20.13 41.35
CA TRP A 515 29.46 -20.45 39.98
C TRP A 515 28.62 -19.70 38.94
N LEU A 516 27.30 -19.62 39.14
CA LEU A 516 26.39 -18.85 38.28
C LEU A 516 26.74 -17.36 38.27
N ASN A 517 27.00 -16.76 39.43
CA ASN A 517 27.44 -15.37 39.53
C ASN A 517 28.81 -15.14 38.86
N HIS A 518 29.72 -16.11 38.93
CA HIS A 518 31.05 -16.01 38.30
C HIS A 518 30.98 -16.03 36.76
N LEU A 519 29.99 -16.75 36.20
CA LEU A 519 29.68 -16.71 34.76
C LEU A 519 28.97 -15.42 34.34
N LEU A 520 28.05 -14.92 35.17
CA LEU A 520 27.26 -13.72 34.86
C LEU A 520 28.08 -12.41 34.87
N PHE A 521 29.23 -12.36 35.55
CA PHE A 521 29.99 -11.12 35.75
C PHE A 521 31.16 -10.86 34.78
N ARG A 522 31.41 -11.71 33.77
CA ARG A 522 32.52 -11.48 32.80
C ARG A 522 32.05 -11.37 31.34
N LYS A 523 31.81 -10.12 30.93
CA LYS A 523 31.44 -9.59 29.58
C LYS A 523 29.96 -9.71 29.15
N ASN A 524 29.28 -8.56 29.18
CA ASN A 524 28.12 -8.16 28.36
C ASN A 524 26.92 -9.14 28.24
N GLY A 525 25.94 -8.98 29.13
CA GLY A 525 24.62 -9.65 29.07
C GLY A 525 23.75 -9.39 27.82
N LYS A 526 24.22 -8.61 26.84
CA LYS A 526 23.61 -8.54 25.50
C LYS A 526 23.80 -9.83 24.68
N SER A 527 24.83 -10.63 24.98
CA SER A 527 25.17 -11.85 24.22
C SER A 527 24.13 -12.96 24.40
N VAL A 528 23.68 -13.22 25.63
CA VAL A 528 22.73 -14.31 25.94
C VAL A 528 21.39 -14.12 25.22
N TRP A 529 20.84 -12.90 25.23
CA TRP A 529 19.59 -12.60 24.53
C TRP A 529 19.70 -12.68 23.02
N LEU A 530 20.87 -12.34 22.45
CA LEU A 530 21.14 -12.55 21.02
C LEU A 530 21.16 -14.03 20.66
N LEU A 531 21.79 -14.88 21.48
CA LEU A 531 21.81 -16.33 21.28
C LEU A 531 20.42 -16.97 21.41
N VAL A 532 19.61 -16.52 22.38
CA VAL A 532 18.20 -16.94 22.52
C VAL A 532 17.36 -16.50 21.31
N TYR A 533 17.52 -15.27 20.83
CA TYR A 533 16.84 -14.77 19.63
C TYR A 533 17.21 -15.58 18.37
N ILE A 534 18.51 -15.86 18.17
CA ILE A 534 19.00 -16.70 17.08
C ILE A 534 18.40 -18.11 17.19
N ALA A 535 18.43 -18.75 18.36
CA ALA A 535 17.88 -20.09 18.58
C ALA A 535 16.36 -20.18 18.31
N ILE A 536 15.60 -19.12 18.65
CA ILE A 536 14.16 -19.04 18.34
C ILE A 536 13.94 -18.93 16.82
N ILE A 537 14.70 -18.09 16.12
CA ILE A 537 14.54 -17.92 14.66
C ILE A 537 14.99 -19.17 13.88
N THR A 538 16.08 -19.84 14.28
CA THR A 538 16.56 -21.04 13.57
C THR A 538 15.71 -22.28 13.84
N SER A 539 15.01 -22.38 14.99
CA SER A 539 14.11 -23.50 15.29
C SER A 539 12.69 -23.34 14.74
N TRP A 540 12.23 -22.11 14.47
CA TRP A 540 10.87 -21.83 13.98
C TRP A 540 10.46 -22.59 12.70
N PRO A 541 11.31 -22.75 11.66
CA PRO A 541 10.96 -23.53 10.47
C PRO A 541 10.70 -25.02 10.76
N ILE A 542 11.36 -25.56 11.78
CA ILE A 542 11.29 -26.97 12.17
C ILE A 542 10.00 -27.25 12.95
N LEU A 543 9.62 -26.36 13.89
CA LEU A 543 8.32 -26.46 14.57
C LEU A 543 7.15 -26.19 13.61
N GLY A 544 7.29 -25.20 12.72
CA GLY A 544 6.27 -24.83 11.73
C GLY A 544 5.95 -25.94 10.71
N SER A 545 6.89 -26.84 10.44
CA SER A 545 6.68 -28.03 9.60
C SER A 545 6.06 -29.19 10.39
N ALA A 546 6.48 -29.44 11.63
CA ALA A 546 5.87 -30.45 12.51
C ALA A 546 4.36 -30.20 12.77
N LEU A 547 3.96 -28.95 12.97
CA LEU A 547 2.55 -28.58 13.18
C LEU A 547 1.63 -28.92 11.98
N ARG A 548 2.15 -28.93 10.74
CA ARG A 548 1.39 -29.34 9.54
C ARG A 548 1.14 -30.86 9.49
N ILE A 549 1.97 -31.67 10.15
CA ILE A 549 1.80 -33.13 10.20
C ILE A 549 0.65 -33.48 11.17
N PHE A 550 0.56 -32.78 12.31
CA PHE A 550 -0.53 -32.98 13.27
C PHE A 550 -1.91 -32.58 12.71
N SER A 551 -2.01 -31.48 11.95
CA SER A 551 -3.30 -31.09 11.34
C SER A 551 -3.78 -32.09 10.27
N ARG A 552 -2.86 -32.70 9.49
CA ARG A 552 -3.19 -33.79 8.56
C ARG A 552 -3.72 -35.04 9.29
N LYS A 553 -3.07 -35.49 10.38
CA LYS A 553 -3.56 -36.63 11.18
C LYS A 553 -4.96 -36.39 11.76
N LYS A 554 -5.26 -35.16 12.21
CA LYS A 554 -6.61 -34.83 12.73
C LYS A 554 -7.70 -34.84 11.64
N LYS A 555 -7.35 -34.61 10.36
CA LYS A 555 -8.33 -34.63 9.25
C LYS A 555 -8.70 -36.05 8.78
N LEU A 556 -7.78 -37.03 8.85
CA LEU A 556 -8.12 -38.44 8.54
C LEU A 556 -9.05 -39.07 9.58
N ARG A 557 -8.88 -38.77 10.88
CA ARG A 557 -9.65 -39.43 11.94
C ARG A 557 -11.16 -39.16 11.89
N ASN A 558 -11.59 -38.10 11.20
CA ASN A 558 -13.00 -37.77 11.01
C ASN A 558 -13.64 -38.45 9.78
N PHE A 559 -12.86 -39.06 8.88
CA PHE A 559 -13.40 -39.79 7.71
C PHE A 559 -13.80 -41.24 8.00
N SER A 560 -13.29 -41.82 9.10
CA SER A 560 -13.53 -43.23 9.47
C SER A 560 -14.82 -43.47 10.28
N ALA A 561 -15.61 -42.43 10.55
CA ALA A 561 -16.73 -42.47 11.49
C ALA A 561 -18.12 -42.29 10.84
N ALA A 562 -18.21 -42.32 9.50
CA ALA A 562 -19.40 -41.92 8.74
C ALA A 562 -20.10 -43.06 7.96
N THR A 563 -19.68 -44.31 8.14
CA THR A 563 -20.06 -45.46 7.27
C THR A 563 -20.73 -46.64 7.99
N SER A 564 -21.27 -46.45 9.20
CA SER A 564 -21.87 -47.54 10.00
C SER A 564 -23.36 -47.37 10.36
N HIS A 565 -24.13 -46.53 9.67
CA HIS A 565 -25.60 -46.49 9.81
C HIS A 565 -26.33 -46.26 8.48
N ARG A 566 -26.59 -47.36 7.77
CA ARG A 566 -27.81 -47.63 7.00
C ARG A 566 -27.83 -49.13 6.60
N ARG A 567 -28.77 -49.87 7.19
CA ARG A 567 -29.45 -51.00 6.56
C ARG A 567 -30.88 -50.55 6.30
#